data_AF-A0A3M2C893-F1
#
_entry.id   AF-A0A3M2C893-F1
#
_cell.length_a   1.000
_cell.length_b   1.000
_cell.length_c   1.000
_cell.angle_alpha   90.00
_cell.angle_beta   90.00
_cell.angle_gamma   90.00
#
_symmetry.space_group_name_H-M   'P 1'
#
loop_
_entity.id
_entity.type
_entity.pdbx_description
1 polymer ?
#
loop_
_entity_poly.entity_id
_entity_poly.type
_entity_poly.pdbx_seq_one_letter_code
_entity_poly.pdbx_strand_id
1 'polypeptide(L)'
;MLSNFSYLIEGVLAGCAHPASFGQTHESLCELHANGIRAIVSLDEEGLPLHLLAEYGFQYLHLPMPDFGVPTLEQACNFVR
;
A
#
# COMPACT_ATOMS: atom_id res chain seq x y z
N MET A 1 9.47 2.73 -9.74
CA MET A 1 10.24 1.58 -9.23
C MET A 1 10.07 1.48 -7.72
N LEU A 2 9.91 0.27 -7.19
CA LEU A 2 9.66 0.06 -5.76
C LEU A 2 10.90 0.35 -4.91
N SER A 3 10.70 1.14 -3.87
CA SER A 3 11.73 1.49 -2.88
C SER A 3 11.46 0.79 -1.56
N ASN A 4 12.51 0.25 -0.94
CA ASN A 4 12.44 -0.51 0.32
C ASN A 4 11.38 -1.64 0.32
N PHE A 5 11.16 -2.27 -0.83
CA PHE A 5 10.22 -3.38 -0.95
C PHE A 5 10.84 -4.68 -0.46
N SER A 6 10.13 -5.38 0.43
CA SER A 6 10.46 -6.74 0.83
C SER A 6 9.24 -7.50 1.35
N TYR A 7 9.24 -8.81 1.16
CA TYR A 7 8.29 -9.69 1.84
C TYR A 7 8.70 -9.84 3.31
N LEU A 8 7.73 -9.63 4.19
CA LEU A 8 7.80 -10.07 5.59
C LEU A 8 7.36 -11.53 5.70
N ILE A 9 6.35 -11.91 4.91
CA ILE A 9 5.87 -13.28 4.74
C ILE A 9 5.76 -13.54 3.24
N GLU A 10 6.59 -14.44 2.73
CA GLU A 10 6.71 -14.72 1.29
C GLU A 10 5.35 -15.05 0.66
N GLY A 11 4.98 -14.33 -0.41
CA GLY A 11 3.71 -14.49 -1.12
C GLY A 11 2.45 -14.08 -0.35
N VAL A 12 2.58 -13.55 0.88
CA VAL A 12 1.44 -13.19 1.74
C VAL A 12 1.45 -11.72 2.13
N LEU A 13 2.58 -11.21 2.65
CA LEU A 13 2.66 -9.86 3.20
C LEU A 13 4.01 -9.22 2.86
N ALA A 14 3.97 -8.05 2.23
CA ALA A 14 5.13 -7.25 1.91
C ALA A 14 4.94 -5.80 2.40
N GLY A 15 6.05 -5.11 2.62
CA GLY A 15 6.08 -3.67 2.88
C GLY A 15 6.93 -2.96 1.84
N CYS A 16 6.65 -1.67 1.60
CA CYS A 16 7.50 -0.80 0.78
C CYS A 16 7.33 0.66 1.20
N ALA A 17 8.21 1.53 0.70
CA ALA A 17 7.99 2.97 0.75
C ALA A 17 6.80 3.37 -0.13
N HIS A 18 6.26 4.57 0.10
CA HIS A 18 5.05 5.04 -0.57
C HIS A 18 5.19 5.00 -2.12
N PRO A 19 4.34 4.24 -2.85
CA PRO A 19 4.52 3.99 -4.28
C PRO A 19 4.47 5.23 -5.19
N ALA A 20 3.79 6.29 -4.75
CA ALA A 20 3.73 7.56 -5.46
C ALA A 20 4.90 8.52 -5.15
N SER A 21 5.81 8.15 -4.26
CA SER A 21 7.01 8.96 -4.00
C SER A 21 7.79 9.14 -5.30
N PHE A 22 8.37 10.34 -5.47
CA PHE A 22 9.19 10.72 -6.63
C PHE A 22 8.45 10.69 -7.99
N GLY A 23 7.11 10.68 -8.00
CA GLY A 23 6.32 10.81 -9.24
C GLY A 23 6.29 9.55 -10.12
N GLN A 24 6.70 8.39 -9.60
CA GLN A 24 6.77 7.12 -10.34
C GLN A 24 5.58 6.18 -10.07
N THR A 25 4.41 6.73 -9.72
CA THR A 25 3.26 5.94 -9.26
C THR A 25 2.89 4.80 -10.20
N HIS A 26 2.83 5.06 -11.51
CA HIS A 26 2.46 4.06 -12.51
C HIS A 26 3.45 2.89 -12.58
N GLU A 27 4.74 3.18 -12.61
CA GLU A 27 5.80 2.16 -12.63
C GLU A 27 5.77 1.31 -11.36
N SER A 28 5.62 1.95 -10.20
CA SER A 28 5.55 1.26 -8.90
C SER A 28 4.31 0.38 -8.80
N LEU A 29 3.14 0.83 -9.25
CA LEU A 29 1.91 0.01 -9.29
C LEU A 29 2.03 -1.17 -10.26
N CYS A 30 2.63 -0.94 -11.43
CA CYS A 30 2.93 -2.01 -12.38
C CYS A 30 3.85 -3.08 -11.77
N GLU A 31 4.90 -2.64 -11.07
CA GLU A 31 5.85 -3.54 -10.40
C GLU A 31 5.20 -4.31 -9.24
N LEU A 32 4.34 -3.68 -8.43
CA LEU A 32 3.54 -4.38 -7.41
C LEU A 32 2.67 -5.48 -8.05
N HIS A 33 1.97 -5.16 -9.13
CA HIS A 33 1.12 -6.11 -9.82
C HIS A 33 1.93 -7.27 -10.42
N ALA A 34 3.12 -6.99 -10.98
CA ALA A 34 4.04 -7.99 -11.50
C ALA A 34 4.60 -8.92 -10.40
N ASN A 35 4.82 -8.40 -9.19
CA ASN A 35 5.18 -9.20 -8.01
C ASN A 35 3.99 -9.98 -7.40
N GLY A 36 2.82 -10.00 -8.05
CA GLY A 36 1.67 -10.75 -7.58
C GLY A 36 0.87 -10.06 -6.47
N ILE A 37 1.21 -8.81 -6.10
CA ILE A 37 0.43 -8.03 -5.15
C ILE A 37 -0.93 -7.68 -5.79
N ARG A 38 -2.01 -7.84 -5.02
CA ARG A 38 -3.39 -7.57 -5.46
C ARG A 38 -4.19 -6.71 -4.49
N ALA A 39 -3.74 -6.59 -3.24
CA ALA A 39 -4.32 -5.71 -2.24
C ALA A 39 -3.24 -4.76 -1.72
N ILE A 40 -3.60 -3.50 -1.51
CA ILE A 40 -2.72 -2.48 -0.94
C ILE A 40 -3.41 -1.87 0.28
N VAL A 41 -2.64 -1.71 1.36
CA VAL A 41 -3.05 -0.95 2.53
C VAL A 41 -2.14 0.26 2.67
N SER A 42 -2.70 1.46 2.64
CA SER A 42 -1.97 2.69 2.91
C SER A 42 -2.20 3.13 4.36
N LEU A 43 -1.11 3.53 5.01
CA LEU A 43 -1.09 3.95 6.40
C LEU A 43 -0.75 5.44 6.56
N ASP A 44 -0.17 6.06 5.54
CA ASP A 44 0.08 7.50 5.51
C ASP A 44 -1.21 8.30 5.32
N GLU A 45 -1.11 9.60 5.54
CA GLU A 45 -2.24 10.54 5.51
C GLU A 45 -2.84 10.74 4.10
N GLU A 46 -2.03 10.57 3.04
CA GLU A 46 -2.41 10.92 1.67
C GLU A 46 -3.07 9.73 0.95
N GLY A 47 -2.55 8.52 1.17
CA GLY A 47 -2.97 7.33 0.44
C GLY A 47 -2.58 7.37 -1.04
N LEU A 48 -3.19 6.49 -1.84
CA LEU A 48 -2.90 6.38 -3.27
C LEU A 48 -4.06 6.87 -4.15
N PRO A 49 -3.79 7.34 -5.39
CA PRO A 49 -4.83 7.79 -6.31
C PRO A 49 -5.78 6.65 -6.69
N LEU A 50 -7.05 6.75 -6.26
CA LEU A 50 -8.05 5.69 -6.45
C LEU A 50 -8.28 5.30 -7.91
N HIS A 51 -8.18 6.25 -8.84
CA HIS A 51 -8.37 5.97 -10.28
C HIS A 51 -7.29 5.03 -10.83
N LEU A 52 -6.04 5.17 -10.39
CA LEU A 52 -4.95 4.27 -10.80
C LEU A 52 -5.14 2.89 -10.15
N LEU A 53 -5.48 2.85 -8.86
CA LEU A 53 -5.74 1.58 -8.18
C LEU A 53 -6.84 0.77 -8.86
N ALA A 54 -7.91 1.45 -9.30
CA ALA A 54 -9.00 0.83 -10.06
C ALA A 54 -8.55 0.34 -11.45
N GLU A 55 -7.73 1.12 -12.17
CA GLU A 55 -7.17 0.74 -13.48
C GLU A 55 -6.36 -0.56 -13.40
N TYR A 56 -5.54 -0.71 -12.35
CA TYR A 56 -4.76 -1.92 -12.10
C TYR A 56 -5.52 -3.04 -11.39
N GLY A 57 -6.77 -2.80 -10.97
CA GLY A 57 -7.60 -3.79 -10.29
C GLY A 57 -7.15 -4.14 -8.87
N PHE A 58 -6.49 -3.21 -8.16
CA PHE A 58 -6.12 -3.44 -6.77
C PHE A 58 -7.32 -3.34 -5.84
N GLN A 59 -7.39 -4.26 -4.87
CA GLN A 59 -8.16 -4.03 -3.65
C GLN A 59 -7.40 -3.01 -2.79
N TYR A 60 -8.12 -2.06 -2.20
CA TYR A 60 -7.48 -0.97 -1.48
C TYR A 60 -8.17 -0.67 -0.16
N LEU A 61 -7.36 -0.51 0.88
CA LEU A 61 -7.78 -0.07 2.20
C LEU A 61 -6.88 1.09 2.64
N HIS A 62 -7.49 2.22 3.01
CA HIS A 62 -6.75 3.38 3.53
C HIS A 62 -7.05 3.56 5.02
N LEU A 63 -6.03 3.40 5.85
CA LEU A 63 -6.11 3.58 7.30
C LEU A 63 -5.11 4.67 7.72
N PRO A 64 -5.42 5.95 7.47
CA PRO A 64 -4.48 7.04 7.67
C PRO A 64 -4.09 7.17 9.14
N MET A 65 -2.79 7.36 9.37
CA MET A 65 -2.21 7.62 10.67
C MET A 65 -1.17 8.73 10.55
N PRO A 66 -1.03 9.60 11.56
CA PRO A 66 0.04 10.58 11.58
C PRO A 66 1.40 9.90 11.50
N ASP A 67 2.37 10.55 10.85
CA ASP A 67 3.76 10.08 10.86
C ASP A 67 4.28 9.86 12.29
N PHE A 68 5.00 8.74 12.48
CA PHE A 68 5.40 8.20 13.80
C PHE A 68 4.26 7.97 14.82
N GLY A 69 3.01 8.02 14.36
CA GLY A 69 1.82 7.73 15.14
C GLY A 69 1.54 6.24 15.31
N VAL A 70 0.45 5.95 16.02
CA VAL A 70 -0.04 4.58 16.24
C VAL A 70 -1.49 4.47 15.78
N PRO A 71 -1.94 3.29 15.35
CA PRO A 71 -3.34 3.08 15.00
C PRO A 71 -4.24 3.18 16.23
N THR A 72 -5.48 3.61 16.02
CA THR A 72 -6.53 3.36 17.02
C THR A 72 -6.86 1.86 17.06
N LEU A 73 -7.48 1.41 18.17
CA LEU A 73 -7.94 0.03 18.28
C LEU A 73 -8.93 -0.33 17.15
N GLU A 74 -9.79 0.61 16.77
CA GLU A 74 -10.75 0.42 15.68
C GLU A 74 -10.05 0.20 14.33
N GLN A 75 -9.03 1.01 14.01
CA GLN A 75 -8.24 0.84 12.78
C GLN A 75 -7.51 -0.51 12.77
N ALA A 76 -6.91 -0.90 13.89
CA ALA A 76 -6.26 -2.20 14.03
C ALA A 76 -7.25 -3.35 13.82
N CYS A 77 -8.45 -3.25 14.40
CA CYS A 77 -9.51 -4.23 14.16
C CYS A 77 -9.99 -4.25 12.70
N ASN A 78 -10.07 -3.09 12.03
CA ASN A 78 -10.48 -3.01 10.64
C ASN A 78 -9.46 -3.64 9.68
N PHE A 79 -8.17 -3.61 10.02
CA PHE A 79 -7.13 -4.26 9.22
C PHE A 79 -7.15 -5.80 9.30
N VAL A 80 -7.51 -6.36 10.47
CA VAL A 80 -7.45 -7.82 10.73
C VAL A 80 -8.75 -8.55 10.35
N ARG A 81 -9.82 -7.81 10.06
CA ARG A 81 -11.13 -8.35 9.66
C ARG A 81 -11.11 -8.88 8.24
#